data_AF-A0AAV5AMI5-F1
#
_entry.id   AF-A0AAV5AMI5-F1
#
_cell.length_a   1.000
_cell.length_b   1.000
_cell.length_c   1.000
_cell.angle_alpha   90.00
_cell.angle_beta   90.00
_cell.angle_gamma   90.00
#
_symmetry.space_group_name_H-M   'P 1'
#
loop_
_entity.id
_entity.type
_entity.pdbx_description
1 polymer ?
#
loop_
_entity_poly.entity_id
_entity_poly.type
_entity_poly.pdbx_seq_one_letter_code
_entity_poly.pdbx_strand_id
1 'polypeptide(L)'
;MLSALKLSRTLLSTTRDSLQLWAAHAQLERLRGKENEARRIFETVLSSSSSPRLAEARLWWIWAEMEWLADQDKAAQLVILRSVGILSGGPTNILKAKRLLEERTVSEKDWKDREAWICLLALLDILLSPRGLEEAMRRLRRYIEENSLEGVQRESAWVRILLFAWKHSVLLKRQLQRNKLRGFFEEGVIDMERGGRMNSVILGTFLESEKGKSVWGRTRALTGESGLSGRNQSGRRADAIVKGLKRRIWEVWLPGWEQTDWKTEKERIRSSLATAVADPRQIRCIFSERTTINLKLGRGHRPFYGVSMRSLRFDAKNLKRLKKLVFKATELGAWADTMVERGIRLHHGLEEYIGATGRESSPIDEGEGEGEGEGEDILEKDAEDYRRLAPF
;
A
#
# COMPACT_ATOMS: atom_id res chain seq x y z
N MET A 1 -18.57 3.14 4.33
CA MET A 1 -18.35 4.58 4.60
C MET A 1 -19.35 5.19 5.58
N LEU A 2 -20.67 5.17 5.34
CA LEU A 2 -21.66 5.90 6.17
C LEU A 2 -21.51 5.76 7.70
N SER A 3 -21.18 4.58 8.21
CA SER A 3 -20.93 4.37 9.66
C SER A 3 -19.78 5.20 10.22
N ALA A 4 -18.72 5.43 9.44
CA ALA A 4 -17.57 6.24 9.85
C ALA A 4 -17.89 7.74 9.91
N LEU A 5 -18.83 8.22 9.11
CA LEU A 5 -19.33 9.60 9.21
C LEU A 5 -20.20 9.80 10.45
N LYS A 6 -21.07 8.83 10.80
CA LYS A 6 -21.80 8.87 12.08
C LYS A 6 -20.82 8.93 13.25
N LEU A 7 -19.85 8.01 13.29
CA LEU A 7 -18.83 7.93 14.34
C LEU A 7 -17.97 9.19 14.44
N SER A 8 -17.46 9.74 13.33
CA SER A 8 -16.66 10.97 13.37
C SER A 8 -17.47 12.19 13.82
N ARG A 9 -18.77 12.28 13.49
CA ARG A 9 -19.65 13.33 14.05
C ARG A 9 -19.89 13.17 15.55
N THR A 10 -20.02 11.93 16.06
CA THR A 10 -20.11 11.67 17.51
C THR A 10 -18.82 12.01 18.25
N LEU A 11 -17.65 11.68 17.69
CA LEU A 11 -16.37 12.09 18.26
C LEU A 11 -16.24 13.61 18.28
N LEU A 12 -16.51 14.28 17.15
CA LEU A 12 -16.47 15.75 17.06
C LEU A 12 -17.48 16.44 17.98
N SER A 13 -18.68 15.86 18.23
CA SER A 13 -19.60 16.45 19.20
C SER A 13 -19.05 16.45 20.63
N THR A 14 -18.17 15.49 20.95
CA THR A 14 -17.53 15.31 22.26
C THR A 14 -16.21 16.09 22.38
N THR A 15 -15.41 16.19 21.30
CA THR A 15 -14.05 16.75 21.32
C THR A 15 -13.82 17.76 20.18
N ARG A 16 -14.59 18.85 20.23
CA ARG A 16 -14.63 19.90 19.18
C ARG A 16 -13.29 20.60 18.91
N ASP A 17 -12.38 20.65 19.87
CA ASP A 17 -11.07 21.30 19.69
C ASP A 17 -10.01 20.44 18.98
N SER A 18 -10.30 19.16 18.74
CA SER A 18 -9.34 18.24 18.13
C SER A 18 -9.21 18.46 16.62
N LEU A 19 -8.22 19.28 16.24
CA LEU A 19 -7.84 19.55 14.85
C LEU A 19 -7.60 18.28 14.02
N GLN A 20 -7.12 17.19 14.64
CA GLN A 20 -6.90 15.92 13.96
C GLN A 20 -8.21 15.20 13.62
N LEU A 21 -9.25 15.31 14.45
CA LEU A 21 -10.57 14.75 14.15
C LEU A 21 -11.28 15.55 13.06
N TRP A 22 -11.12 16.87 13.01
CA TRP A 22 -11.61 17.70 11.91
C TRP A 22 -10.94 17.34 10.58
N ALA A 23 -9.61 17.16 10.56
CA ALA A 23 -8.89 16.70 9.38
C ALA A 23 -9.40 15.34 8.88
N ALA A 24 -9.63 14.39 9.79
CA ALA A 24 -10.19 13.08 9.45
C ALA A 24 -11.64 13.18 8.93
N HIS A 25 -12.47 14.07 9.49
CA HIS A 25 -13.85 14.27 9.03
C HIS A 25 -13.91 14.90 7.63
N ALA A 26 -13.08 15.92 7.37
CA ALA A 26 -12.96 16.53 6.05
C ALA A 26 -12.44 15.52 5.00
N GLN A 27 -11.49 14.66 5.35
CA GLN A 27 -11.04 13.56 4.49
C GLN A 27 -12.17 12.54 4.20
N LEU A 28 -13.02 12.22 5.18
CA LEU A 28 -14.17 11.32 4.97
C LEU A 28 -15.25 11.92 4.04
N GLU A 29 -15.48 13.23 4.08
CA GLU A 29 -16.39 13.89 3.12
C GLU A 29 -15.72 14.03 1.73
N ARG A 30 -14.41 14.31 1.65
CA ARG A 30 -13.64 14.26 0.39
C ARG A 30 -13.72 12.89 -0.29
N LEU A 31 -13.58 11.79 0.46
CA LEU A 31 -13.71 10.42 -0.04
C LEU A 31 -15.13 10.06 -0.55
N ARG A 32 -16.12 10.95 -0.40
CA ARG A 32 -17.46 10.85 -0.99
C ARG A 32 -17.66 11.76 -2.20
N GLY A 33 -16.62 12.43 -2.68
CA GLY A 33 -16.72 13.49 -3.69
C GLY A 33 -17.30 14.81 -3.16
N LYS A 34 -17.49 14.97 -1.85
CA LYS A 34 -18.04 16.20 -1.23
C LYS A 34 -16.95 17.22 -0.91
N GLU A 35 -16.13 17.57 -1.90
CA GLU A 35 -15.02 18.49 -1.71
C GLU A 35 -15.45 19.86 -1.17
N ASN A 36 -16.58 20.41 -1.64
CA ASN A 36 -17.08 21.71 -1.17
C ASN A 36 -17.46 21.71 0.32
N GLU A 37 -17.87 20.57 0.89
CA GLU A 37 -18.09 20.46 2.34
C GLU A 37 -16.76 20.30 3.09
N ALA A 38 -15.78 19.59 2.51
CA ALA A 38 -14.42 19.54 3.06
C ALA A 38 -13.75 20.92 3.09
N ARG A 39 -13.90 21.73 2.02
CA ARG A 39 -13.46 23.14 1.95
C ARG A 39 -14.03 23.96 3.10
N ARG A 40 -15.36 23.93 3.28
CA ARG A 40 -16.06 24.61 4.39
C ARG A 40 -15.58 24.17 5.76
N ILE A 41 -15.29 22.87 5.96
CA ILE A 41 -14.75 22.36 7.22
C ILE A 41 -13.35 22.96 7.48
N PHE A 42 -12.44 22.94 6.49
CA PHE A 42 -11.12 23.56 6.65
C PHE A 42 -11.23 25.07 6.92
N GLU A 43 -12.05 25.80 6.17
CA GLU A 43 -12.27 27.24 6.37
C GLU A 43 -12.83 27.56 7.76
N THR A 44 -13.86 26.85 8.22
CA THR A 44 -14.48 27.06 9.54
C THR A 44 -13.48 26.76 10.68
N VAL A 45 -12.72 25.67 10.57
CA VAL A 45 -11.77 25.25 11.60
C VAL A 45 -10.60 26.23 11.68
N LEU A 46 -10.00 26.60 10.55
CA LEU A 46 -8.82 27.48 10.48
C LEU A 46 -9.15 28.97 10.67
N SER A 47 -10.40 29.40 10.46
CA SER A 47 -10.86 30.74 10.86
C SER A 47 -11.21 30.86 12.35
N SER A 48 -11.45 29.74 13.04
CA SER A 48 -11.78 29.72 14.48
C SER A 48 -10.55 29.74 15.43
N SER A 49 -9.34 29.63 14.89
CA SER A 49 -8.09 29.59 15.66
C SER A 49 -7.47 30.98 15.87
N SER A 50 -7.83 31.64 16.97
CA SER A 50 -7.25 32.94 17.40
C SER A 50 -5.76 32.89 17.81
N SER A 51 -5.16 31.71 17.83
CA SER A 51 -3.76 31.45 18.20
C SER A 51 -3.25 30.23 17.42
N PRO A 52 -1.96 30.15 17.08
CA PRO A 52 -1.41 28.99 16.37
C PRO A 52 -1.59 27.72 17.20
N ARG A 53 -2.19 26.68 16.61
CA ARG A 53 -2.51 25.42 17.30
C ARG A 53 -1.60 24.27 16.81
N LEU A 54 -1.27 23.34 17.71
CA LEU A 54 -0.60 22.08 17.34
C LEU A 54 -1.42 21.31 16.29
N ALA A 55 -0.75 20.78 15.26
CA ALA A 55 -1.33 20.16 14.06
C ALA A 55 -2.07 21.10 13.08
N GLU A 56 -2.06 22.42 13.27
CA GLU A 56 -2.62 23.38 12.31
C GLU A 56 -1.88 23.33 10.95
N ALA A 57 -0.55 23.22 10.98
CA ALA A 57 0.28 23.02 9.79
C ALA A 57 -0.20 21.84 8.92
N ARG A 58 -0.64 20.75 9.58
CA ARG A 58 -1.14 19.54 8.90
C ARG A 58 -2.49 19.77 8.24
N LEU A 59 -3.36 20.59 8.83
CA LEU A 59 -4.63 21.00 8.23
C LEU A 59 -4.40 21.85 6.97
N TRP A 60 -3.54 22.87 7.06
CA TRP A 60 -3.13 23.68 5.91
C TRP A 60 -2.56 22.82 4.78
N TRP A 61 -1.68 21.85 5.11
CA TRP A 61 -1.16 20.89 4.16
C TRP A 61 -2.26 20.03 3.51
N ILE A 62 -3.15 19.41 4.30
CA ILE A 62 -4.19 18.53 3.78
C ILE A 62 -5.17 19.28 2.88
N TRP A 63 -5.47 20.56 3.19
CA TRP A 63 -6.30 21.41 2.35
C TRP A 63 -5.59 21.80 1.05
N ALA A 64 -4.34 22.29 1.10
CA ALA A 64 -3.58 22.64 -0.09
C ALA A 64 -3.38 21.43 -1.03
N GLU A 65 -3.11 20.24 -0.46
CA GLU A 65 -3.03 18.98 -1.20
C GLU A 65 -4.38 18.55 -1.81
N MET A 66 -5.51 18.89 -1.17
CA MET A 66 -6.84 18.64 -1.74
C MET A 66 -7.08 19.51 -2.97
N GLU A 67 -6.85 20.83 -2.89
CA GLU A 67 -7.07 21.73 -4.02
C GLU A 67 -6.15 21.41 -5.20
N TRP A 68 -4.88 21.10 -4.92
CA TRP A 68 -3.92 20.69 -5.95
C TRP A 68 -4.35 19.41 -6.67
N LEU A 69 -4.86 18.43 -5.93
CA LEU A 69 -5.36 17.17 -6.50
C LEU A 69 -6.73 17.29 -7.18
N ALA A 70 -7.44 18.41 -7.00
CA ALA A 70 -8.61 18.80 -7.77
C ALA A 70 -8.25 19.64 -9.03
N ASP A 71 -6.96 19.71 -9.37
CA ASP A 71 -6.36 20.53 -10.44
C ASP A 71 -6.56 22.06 -10.26
N GLN A 72 -6.95 22.50 -9.05
CA GLN A 72 -7.21 23.90 -8.71
C GLN A 72 -5.94 24.61 -8.21
N ASP A 73 -4.91 24.66 -9.04
CA ASP A 73 -3.57 25.21 -8.68
C ASP A 73 -3.62 26.61 -8.04
N LYS A 74 -4.51 27.49 -8.53
CA LYS A 74 -4.70 28.83 -7.96
C LYS A 74 -5.33 28.79 -6.56
N ALA A 75 -6.26 27.86 -6.30
CA ALA A 75 -6.84 27.66 -4.98
C ALA A 75 -5.80 27.06 -4.01
N ALA A 76 -5.04 26.05 -4.46
CA ALA A 76 -3.94 25.49 -3.68
C ALA A 76 -2.90 26.56 -3.29
N GLN A 77 -2.51 27.42 -4.24
CA GLN A 77 -1.63 28.56 -3.99
C GLN A 77 -2.22 29.52 -2.95
N LEU A 78 -3.50 29.90 -3.08
CA LEU A 78 -4.16 30.78 -2.11
C LEU A 78 -4.25 30.15 -0.70
N VAL A 79 -4.46 28.84 -0.58
CA VAL A 79 -4.43 28.14 0.71
C VAL A 79 -3.04 28.18 1.35
N ILE A 80 -1.97 27.99 0.56
CA ILE A 80 -0.59 28.12 1.05
C ILE A 80 -0.30 29.55 1.52
N LEU A 81 -0.72 30.58 0.76
CA LEU A 81 -0.55 31.98 1.16
C LEU A 81 -1.34 32.31 2.43
N ARG A 82 -2.60 31.86 2.53
CA ARG A 82 -3.44 32.01 3.74
C ARG A 82 -2.78 31.41 4.98
N SER A 83 -2.09 30.27 4.85
CA SER A 83 -1.42 29.60 5.98
C SER A 83 -0.37 30.47 6.70
N VAL A 84 0.23 31.43 5.98
CA VAL A 84 1.20 32.42 6.52
C VAL A 84 0.60 33.83 6.64
N GLY A 85 -0.74 33.95 6.64
CA GLY A 85 -1.47 35.21 6.84
C GLY A 85 -1.51 36.13 5.61
N ILE A 86 -1.21 35.61 4.40
CA ILE A 86 -1.18 36.40 3.17
C ILE A 86 -2.43 36.12 2.32
N LEU A 87 -3.21 37.17 2.04
CA LEU A 87 -4.54 37.03 1.42
C LEU A 87 -4.56 37.12 -0.11
N SER A 88 -3.46 37.54 -0.77
CA SER A 88 -3.44 37.79 -2.22
C SER A 88 -2.16 37.33 -2.93
N GLY A 89 -2.31 36.76 -4.13
CA GLY A 89 -1.28 36.05 -4.90
C GLY A 89 -0.30 36.90 -5.71
N GLY A 90 0.10 38.08 -5.23
CA GLY A 90 1.12 38.90 -5.91
C GLY A 90 2.53 38.26 -5.88
N PRO A 91 3.42 38.55 -6.83
CA PRO A 91 4.77 37.96 -6.88
C PRO A 91 5.62 38.31 -5.64
N THR A 92 5.49 39.54 -5.13
CA THR A 92 6.10 39.99 -3.87
C THR A 92 5.57 39.22 -2.66
N ASN A 93 4.25 38.97 -2.63
CA ASN A 93 3.59 38.18 -1.60
C ASN A 93 4.00 36.70 -1.63
N ILE A 94 4.23 36.13 -2.82
CA ILE A 94 4.75 34.77 -3.01
C ILE A 94 6.18 34.65 -2.45
N LEU A 95 7.05 35.63 -2.72
CA LEU A 95 8.41 35.66 -2.15
C LEU A 95 8.37 35.82 -0.62
N LYS A 96 7.51 36.69 -0.09
CA LYS A 96 7.29 36.84 1.35
C LYS A 96 6.76 35.55 1.98
N ALA A 97 5.85 34.85 1.31
CA ALA A 97 5.30 33.58 1.79
C ALA A 97 6.35 32.47 1.85
N LYS A 98 7.20 32.34 0.83
CA LYS A 98 8.33 31.39 0.85
C LYS A 98 9.21 31.60 2.07
N ARG A 99 9.64 32.85 2.31
CA ARG A 99 10.46 33.22 3.47
C ARG A 99 9.76 32.87 4.80
N LEU A 100 8.48 33.19 4.96
CA LEU A 100 7.72 32.88 6.17
C LEU A 100 7.53 31.37 6.40
N LEU A 101 7.41 30.57 5.32
CA LEU A 101 7.36 29.11 5.40
C LEU A 101 8.73 28.51 5.79
N GLU A 102 9.83 29.08 5.29
CA GLU A 102 11.19 28.70 5.66
C GLU A 102 11.46 29.03 7.15
N GLU A 103 11.14 30.25 7.59
CA GLU A 103 11.23 30.68 9.00
C GLU A 103 10.38 29.81 9.94
N ARG A 104 9.16 29.39 9.52
CA ARG A 104 8.34 28.42 10.27
C ARG A 104 8.93 27.01 10.28
N THR A 105 9.51 26.54 9.17
CA THR A 105 10.13 25.21 9.10
C THR A 105 11.34 25.10 10.06
N VAL A 106 12.11 26.18 10.23
CA VAL A 106 13.24 26.22 11.17
C VAL A 106 12.78 26.31 12.63
N SER A 107 11.73 27.10 12.91
CA SER A 107 11.26 27.35 14.29
C SER A 107 10.32 26.29 14.86
N GLU A 108 9.64 25.50 14.02
CA GLU A 108 8.72 24.46 14.47
C GLU A 108 9.45 23.30 15.17
N LYS A 109 8.97 22.92 16.36
CA LYS A 109 9.55 21.87 17.21
C LYS A 109 8.96 20.50 16.93
N ASP A 110 7.67 20.40 16.57
CA ASP A 110 7.09 19.12 16.19
C ASP A 110 7.53 18.74 14.78
N TRP A 111 8.17 17.57 14.65
CA TRP A 111 8.67 17.10 13.36
C TRP A 111 7.55 16.86 12.34
N LYS A 112 6.30 16.62 12.77
CA LYS A 112 5.15 16.45 11.88
C LYS A 112 4.56 17.76 11.38
N ASP A 113 4.54 18.80 12.20
CA ASP A 113 4.17 20.15 11.76
C ASP A 113 5.30 20.75 10.89
N ARG A 114 6.57 20.47 11.21
CA ARG A 114 7.72 20.76 10.35
C ARG A 114 7.63 20.05 8.99
N GLU A 115 7.28 18.76 8.96
CA GLU A 115 7.02 17.99 7.73
C GLU A 115 5.89 18.66 6.90
N ALA A 116 4.85 19.18 7.54
CA ALA A 116 3.76 19.86 6.86
C ALA A 116 4.16 21.22 6.28
N TRP A 117 4.94 22.04 7.02
CA TRP A 117 5.46 23.33 6.52
C TRP A 117 6.39 23.14 5.32
N ILE A 118 7.31 22.16 5.35
CA ILE A 118 8.20 21.89 4.21
C ILE A 118 7.44 21.30 3.01
N CYS A 119 6.35 20.54 3.23
CA CYS A 119 5.47 20.11 2.14
C CYS A 119 4.68 21.28 1.52
N LEU A 120 4.16 22.22 2.32
CA LEU A 120 3.50 23.43 1.81
C LEU A 120 4.45 24.27 0.93
N LEU A 121 5.71 24.40 1.35
CA LEU A 121 6.75 25.10 0.61
C LEU A 121 7.16 24.36 -0.67
N ALA A 122 7.31 23.03 -0.61
CA ALA A 122 7.58 22.18 -1.78
C ALA A 122 6.43 22.21 -2.81
N LEU A 123 5.17 22.25 -2.35
CA LEU A 123 4.01 22.43 -3.23
C LEU A 123 3.98 23.84 -3.84
N LEU A 124 4.36 24.88 -3.09
CA LEU A 124 4.49 26.22 -3.64
C LEU A 124 5.56 26.29 -4.75
N ASP A 125 6.67 25.56 -4.63
CA ASP A 125 7.66 25.45 -5.71
C ASP A 125 7.07 24.76 -6.96
N ILE A 126 6.30 23.67 -6.80
CA ILE A 126 5.58 22.98 -7.89
C ILE A 126 4.61 23.92 -8.61
N LEU A 127 3.79 24.67 -7.87
CA LEU A 127 2.74 25.54 -8.44
C LEU A 127 3.29 26.78 -9.17
N LEU A 128 4.56 27.12 -8.98
CA LEU A 128 5.18 28.34 -9.54
C LEU A 128 6.03 28.10 -10.79
N SER A 129 6.35 26.86 -11.13
CA SER A 129 7.33 26.57 -12.20
C SER A 129 7.09 25.22 -12.88
N PRO A 130 7.22 25.11 -14.22
CA PRO A 130 7.25 23.82 -14.92
C PRO A 130 8.38 22.88 -14.46
N ARG A 131 9.44 23.39 -13.81
CA ARG A 131 10.49 22.59 -13.16
C ARG A 131 10.34 22.50 -11.64
N GLY A 132 9.22 23.00 -11.09
CA GLY A 132 8.98 23.12 -9.66
C GLY A 132 9.01 21.80 -8.89
N LEU A 133 8.69 20.69 -9.54
CA LEU A 133 8.86 19.35 -8.96
C LEU A 133 10.32 19.02 -8.66
N GLU A 134 11.27 19.44 -9.51
CA GLU A 134 12.70 19.16 -9.34
C GLU A 134 13.29 19.99 -8.18
N GLU A 135 12.79 21.22 -8.01
CA GLU A 135 13.04 22.07 -6.84
C GLU A 135 12.48 21.45 -5.56
N ALA A 136 11.20 21.05 -5.57
CA ALA A 136 10.51 20.42 -4.46
C ALA A 136 11.19 19.13 -3.97
N MET A 137 11.60 18.23 -4.87
CA MET A 137 12.32 17.00 -4.49
C MET A 137 13.67 17.30 -3.86
N ARG A 138 14.42 18.27 -4.40
CA ARG A 138 15.72 18.68 -3.86
C ARG A 138 15.56 19.37 -2.50
N ARG A 139 14.51 20.17 -2.31
CA ARG A 139 14.18 20.78 -1.01
C ARG A 139 13.82 19.74 0.04
N LEU A 140 13.00 18.74 -0.31
CA LEU A 140 12.63 17.65 0.61
C LEU A 140 13.81 16.71 0.93
N ARG A 141 14.76 16.50 0.01
CA ARG A 141 16.02 15.80 0.30
C ARG A 141 16.92 16.58 1.26
N ARG A 142 17.13 17.89 1.02
CA ARG A 142 17.84 18.76 1.97
C ARG A 142 17.21 18.70 3.36
N TYR A 143 15.88 18.74 3.46
CA TYR A 143 15.19 18.57 4.74
C TYR A 143 15.54 17.26 5.45
N ILE A 144 15.65 16.13 4.75
CA ILE A 144 16.10 14.84 5.30
C ILE A 144 17.56 14.90 5.81
N GLU A 145 18.43 15.57 5.05
CA GLU A 145 19.87 15.67 5.30
C GLU A 145 20.20 16.68 6.43
N GLU A 146 19.76 17.92 6.28
CA GLU A 146 20.00 19.05 7.20
C GLU A 146 19.39 18.85 8.59
N ASN A 147 18.31 18.05 8.69
CA ASN A 147 17.67 17.72 9.98
C ASN A 147 18.14 16.36 10.53
N SER A 148 19.09 15.68 9.85
CA SER A 148 19.58 14.34 10.21
C SER A 148 18.45 13.34 10.50
N LEU A 149 17.42 13.30 9.63
CA LEU A 149 16.22 12.52 9.93
C LEU A 149 16.50 11.02 9.93
N GLU A 150 16.08 10.35 11.00
CA GLU A 150 16.24 8.92 11.20
C GLU A 150 14.89 8.18 11.30
N GLY A 151 14.95 6.86 11.13
CA GLY A 151 13.85 5.95 11.43
C GLY A 151 12.54 6.31 10.74
N VAL A 152 11.51 6.57 11.56
CA VAL A 152 10.13 6.88 11.09
C VAL A 152 10.04 8.28 10.46
N GLN A 153 10.90 9.22 10.86
CA GLN A 153 10.91 10.57 10.30
C GLN A 153 11.42 10.54 8.86
N ARG A 154 12.54 9.82 8.64
CA ARG A 154 13.13 9.56 7.32
C ARG A 154 12.17 8.80 6.41
N GLU A 155 11.59 7.70 6.91
CA GLU A 155 10.58 6.90 6.19
C GLU A 155 9.40 7.77 5.72
N SER A 156 8.91 8.64 6.59
CA SER A 156 7.78 9.52 6.27
C SER A 156 8.14 10.61 5.28
N ALA A 157 9.31 11.25 5.41
CA ALA A 157 9.78 12.24 4.46
C ALA A 157 9.96 11.64 3.05
N TRP A 158 10.48 10.42 2.94
CA TRP A 158 10.50 9.68 1.67
C TRP A 158 9.09 9.39 1.13
N VAL A 159 8.15 8.97 1.97
CA VAL A 159 6.74 8.82 1.55
C VAL A 159 6.19 10.15 1.01
N ARG A 160 6.56 11.32 1.56
CA ARG A 160 6.18 12.63 0.97
C ARG A 160 6.79 12.84 -0.42
N ILE A 161 8.11 12.68 -0.56
CA ILE A 161 8.85 12.81 -1.85
C ILE A 161 8.19 11.95 -2.93
N LEU A 162 8.00 10.66 -2.65
CA LEU A 162 7.48 9.71 -3.63
C LEU A 162 5.99 9.94 -3.94
N LEU A 163 5.18 10.33 -2.95
CA LEU A 163 3.79 10.72 -3.19
C LEU A 163 3.68 12.03 -3.98
N PHE A 164 4.52 13.03 -3.77
CA PHE A 164 4.55 14.24 -4.61
C PHE A 164 4.82 13.90 -6.07
N ALA A 165 5.85 13.08 -6.32
CA ALA A 165 6.25 12.68 -7.67
C ALA A 165 5.13 11.88 -8.37
N TRP A 166 4.50 10.95 -7.65
CA TRP A 166 3.37 10.16 -8.13
C TRP A 166 2.11 11.01 -8.39
N LYS A 167 1.74 11.90 -7.46
CA LYS A 167 0.58 12.79 -7.58
C LYS A 167 0.70 13.73 -8.79
N HIS A 168 1.86 14.34 -8.98
CA HIS A 168 2.14 15.22 -10.11
C HIS A 168 2.08 14.48 -11.46
N SER A 169 2.77 13.35 -11.58
CA SER A 169 3.00 12.69 -12.88
C SER A 169 1.92 11.67 -13.28
N VAL A 170 1.31 10.97 -12.32
CA VAL A 170 0.34 9.89 -12.60
C VAL A 170 -1.09 10.35 -12.36
N LEU A 171 -1.40 10.96 -11.22
CA LEU A 171 -2.78 11.37 -10.91
C LEU A 171 -3.19 12.61 -11.70
N LEU A 172 -2.39 13.67 -11.67
CA LEU A 172 -2.61 14.91 -12.43
C LEU A 172 -2.11 14.82 -13.89
N LYS A 173 -1.54 13.67 -14.30
CA LYS A 173 -1.03 13.39 -15.65
C LYS A 173 -0.04 14.45 -16.21
N ARG A 174 0.59 15.26 -15.36
CA ARG A 174 1.45 16.38 -15.79
C ARG A 174 2.78 15.86 -16.32
N GLN A 175 3.22 16.43 -17.44
CA GLN A 175 4.40 15.97 -18.17
C GLN A 175 5.66 15.94 -17.30
N LEU A 176 6.24 14.75 -17.19
CA LEU A 176 7.49 14.51 -16.46
C LEU A 176 8.29 13.42 -17.18
N GLN A 177 9.60 13.63 -17.34
CA GLN A 177 10.47 12.64 -17.94
C GLN A 177 10.50 11.37 -17.06
N ARG A 178 9.95 10.25 -17.57
CA ARG A 178 9.80 8.99 -16.81
C ARG A 178 11.11 8.51 -16.16
N ASN A 179 12.26 8.79 -16.76
CA ASN A 179 13.58 8.47 -16.21
C ASN A 179 13.90 9.23 -14.90
N LYS A 180 13.51 10.53 -14.79
CA LYS A 180 13.70 11.33 -13.57
C LYS A 180 12.79 10.84 -12.45
N LEU A 181 11.53 10.57 -12.80
CA LEU A 181 10.53 9.99 -11.90
C LEU A 181 11.02 8.66 -11.28
N ARG A 182 11.53 7.75 -12.11
CA ARG A 182 12.12 6.47 -11.68
C ARG A 182 13.35 6.67 -10.81
N GLY A 183 14.24 7.61 -11.15
CA GLY A 183 15.40 7.96 -10.32
C GLY A 183 15.03 8.33 -8.88
N PHE A 184 13.97 9.12 -8.68
CA PHE A 184 13.50 9.45 -7.33
C PHE A 184 12.93 8.23 -6.58
N PHE A 185 12.19 7.35 -7.25
CA PHE A 185 11.68 6.12 -6.62
C PHE A 185 12.81 5.12 -6.29
N GLU A 186 13.80 4.97 -7.17
CA GLU A 186 14.98 4.12 -6.97
C GLU A 186 15.85 4.63 -5.80
N GLU A 187 16.10 5.93 -5.74
CA GLU A 187 16.81 6.61 -4.65
C GLU A 187 16.14 6.35 -3.28
N GLY A 188 14.83 6.55 -3.19
CA GLY A 188 14.07 6.32 -1.95
C GLY A 188 13.95 4.85 -1.53
N VAL A 189 13.96 3.91 -2.49
CA VAL A 189 14.03 2.47 -2.19
C VAL A 189 15.41 2.10 -1.63
N ILE A 190 16.49 2.56 -2.27
CA ILE A 190 17.87 2.26 -1.83
C ILE A 190 18.15 2.84 -0.43
N ASP A 191 17.72 4.08 -0.16
CA ASP A 191 17.95 4.72 1.15
C ASP A 191 17.14 4.03 2.27
N MET A 192 15.87 3.70 2.03
CA MET A 192 15.03 3.04 3.05
C MET A 192 15.34 1.54 3.22
N GLU A 193 15.95 0.89 2.23
CA GLU A 193 16.55 -0.44 2.37
C GLU A 193 17.81 -0.39 3.25
N ARG A 194 18.72 0.56 3.02
CA ARG A 194 19.89 0.79 3.90
C ARG A 194 19.48 1.05 5.35
N GLY A 195 18.40 1.82 5.55
CA GLY A 195 17.81 2.05 6.87
C GLY A 195 16.98 0.89 7.47
N GLY A 196 16.80 -0.23 6.75
CA GLY A 196 16.04 -1.40 7.22
C GLY A 196 14.52 -1.19 7.41
N ARG A 197 13.99 -0.04 6.99
CA ARG A 197 12.62 0.44 7.28
C ARG A 197 11.82 0.79 6.03
N MET A 198 11.92 -0.04 5.00
CA MET A 198 11.18 0.16 3.76
C MET A 198 9.67 -0.08 3.95
N ASN A 199 8.88 0.93 3.54
CA ASN A 199 7.43 0.99 3.63
C ASN A 199 6.76 0.38 2.39
N SER A 200 5.55 -0.19 2.53
CA SER A 200 4.80 -0.75 1.39
C SER A 200 4.32 0.30 0.39
N VAL A 201 4.10 1.56 0.82
CA VAL A 201 3.79 2.69 -0.07
C VAL A 201 4.99 3.03 -0.96
N ILE A 202 6.19 3.08 -0.39
CA ILE A 202 7.45 3.32 -1.11
C ILE A 202 7.62 2.26 -2.20
N LEU A 203 7.52 0.97 -1.82
CA LEU A 203 7.57 -0.14 -2.79
C LEU A 203 6.47 -0.03 -3.85
N GLY A 204 5.21 0.16 -3.45
CA GLY A 204 4.08 0.25 -4.40
C GLY A 204 4.25 1.36 -5.44
N THR A 205 4.71 2.54 -5.02
CA THR A 205 4.97 3.66 -5.95
C THR A 205 6.16 3.41 -6.87
N PHE A 206 7.23 2.75 -6.39
CA PHE A 206 8.34 2.30 -7.24
C PHE A 206 7.85 1.30 -8.31
N LEU A 207 7.07 0.29 -7.91
CA LEU A 207 6.55 -0.72 -8.83
C LEU A 207 5.58 -0.13 -9.87
N GLU A 208 4.75 0.83 -9.48
CA GLU A 208 3.89 1.56 -10.42
C GLU A 208 4.71 2.34 -11.46
N SER A 209 5.88 2.86 -11.09
CA SER A 209 6.77 3.58 -12.01
C SER A 209 7.50 2.69 -13.00
N GLU A 210 7.72 1.41 -12.65
CA GLU A 210 8.44 0.43 -13.46
C GLU A 210 7.54 -0.40 -14.41
N LYS A 211 6.22 -0.47 -14.15
CA LYS A 211 5.22 -1.06 -15.06
C LYS A 211 5.45 -0.70 -16.53
N GLY A 212 5.24 -1.69 -17.41
CA GLY A 212 5.37 -1.52 -18.85
C GLY A 212 6.81 -1.54 -19.39
N LYS A 213 7.80 -1.99 -18.60
CA LYS A 213 9.10 -2.44 -19.11
C LYS A 213 9.52 -3.73 -18.41
N SER A 214 10.22 -4.60 -19.12
CA SER A 214 10.83 -5.86 -18.63
C SER A 214 12.00 -5.67 -17.63
N VAL A 215 11.95 -4.60 -16.82
CA VAL A 215 12.95 -4.18 -15.83
C VAL A 215 12.83 -4.98 -14.52
N TRP A 216 11.95 -5.99 -14.49
CA TRP A 216 11.79 -7.02 -13.47
C TRP A 216 13.12 -7.53 -12.86
N GLY A 217 14.20 -7.60 -13.66
CA GLY A 217 15.56 -7.91 -13.19
C GLY A 217 16.13 -6.94 -12.13
N ARG A 218 15.86 -5.63 -12.19
CA ARG A 218 16.29 -4.67 -11.16
C ARG A 218 15.47 -4.79 -9.88
N THR A 219 14.16 -4.98 -10.01
CA THR A 219 13.27 -5.23 -8.86
C THR A 219 13.64 -6.53 -8.15
N ARG A 220 14.01 -7.58 -8.91
CA ARG A 220 14.63 -8.82 -8.40
C ARG A 220 16.02 -8.59 -7.80
N ALA A 221 16.82 -7.66 -8.31
CA ALA A 221 18.12 -7.33 -7.71
C ALA A 221 17.93 -6.69 -6.32
N LEU A 222 17.03 -5.71 -6.19
CA LEU A 222 16.71 -5.04 -4.92
C LEU A 222 16.09 -6.01 -3.89
N THR A 223 15.20 -6.92 -4.32
CA THR A 223 14.48 -7.83 -3.40
C THR A 223 15.11 -9.22 -3.24
N GLY A 224 16.16 -9.52 -4.00
CA GLY A 224 16.81 -10.84 -4.08
C GLY A 224 17.72 -11.20 -2.90
N GLU A 225 18.38 -12.36 -2.98
CA GLU A 225 19.41 -12.77 -2.01
C GLU A 225 20.71 -11.95 -2.14
N SER A 226 20.91 -11.26 -3.27
CA SER A 226 22.13 -10.49 -3.58
C SER A 226 21.89 -8.97 -3.65
N GLY A 227 20.85 -8.47 -2.97
CA GLY A 227 20.51 -7.05 -2.96
C GLY A 227 21.54 -6.18 -2.26
N LEU A 228 22.42 -5.55 -3.06
CA LEU A 228 23.35 -4.44 -2.77
C LEU A 228 24.19 -4.51 -1.47
N SER A 229 24.25 -5.66 -0.80
CA SER A 229 25.21 -5.93 0.26
C SER A 229 26.61 -5.89 -0.32
N GLY A 230 27.38 -4.85 0.04
CA GLY A 230 28.74 -4.69 -0.41
C GLY A 230 29.61 -5.90 -0.09
N ARG A 231 30.61 -6.12 -0.94
CA ARG A 231 31.71 -7.06 -0.69
C ARG A 231 32.45 -6.61 0.57
N ASN A 232 32.14 -7.21 1.72
CA ASN A 232 32.77 -6.87 3.00
C ASN A 232 34.29 -6.88 2.85
N GLN A 233 34.95 -5.79 3.28
CA GLN A 233 36.40 -5.59 3.08
C GLN A 233 37.28 -6.65 3.77
N SER A 234 36.71 -7.45 4.67
CA SER A 234 37.36 -8.54 5.39
C SER A 234 37.46 -9.87 4.60
N GLY A 235 36.96 -9.95 3.36
CA GLY A 235 37.11 -11.10 2.46
C GLY A 235 36.38 -12.39 2.86
N ARG A 236 35.91 -12.50 4.11
CA ARG A 236 35.03 -13.59 4.56
C ARG A 236 33.68 -13.48 3.86
N ARG A 237 33.12 -14.62 3.44
CA ARG A 237 31.70 -14.72 3.08
C ARG A 237 30.91 -14.15 4.27
N ALA A 238 30.09 -13.14 4.03
CA ALA A 238 29.08 -12.76 5.02
C ALA A 238 28.14 -13.96 5.19
N ASP A 239 27.90 -14.38 6.43
CA ASP A 239 26.86 -15.36 6.72
C ASP A 239 25.56 -14.86 6.07
N ALA A 240 24.95 -15.71 5.24
CA ALA A 240 23.88 -15.28 4.35
C ALA A 240 22.75 -14.66 5.17
N ILE A 241 22.61 -13.33 5.09
CA ILE A 241 21.67 -12.56 5.91
C ILE A 241 20.27 -13.01 5.53
N VAL A 242 19.73 -13.94 6.33
CA VAL A 242 18.53 -14.69 6.01
C VAL A 242 17.43 -13.70 5.65
N LYS A 243 16.92 -13.79 4.41
CA LYS A 243 15.87 -12.90 3.89
C LYS A 243 14.80 -12.70 4.95
N GLY A 244 14.76 -11.49 5.50
CA GLY A 244 13.79 -11.13 6.53
C GLY A 244 12.39 -11.14 5.94
N LEU A 245 11.41 -11.48 6.78
CA LEU A 245 10.01 -11.67 6.40
C LEU A 245 9.45 -10.56 5.51
N LYS A 246 9.85 -9.29 5.71
CA LYS A 246 9.46 -8.16 4.85
C LYS A 246 9.81 -8.40 3.36
N ARG A 247 11.07 -8.73 3.04
CA ARG A 247 11.51 -9.01 1.65
C ARG A 247 10.74 -10.20 1.07
N ARG A 248 10.49 -11.26 1.85
CA ARG A 248 9.73 -12.43 1.41
C ARG A 248 8.24 -12.14 1.16
N ILE A 249 7.63 -11.24 1.94
CA ILE A 249 6.27 -10.75 1.67
C ILE A 249 6.24 -9.94 0.37
N TRP A 250 7.28 -9.15 0.08
CA TRP A 250 7.39 -8.48 -1.23
C TRP A 250 7.52 -9.49 -2.37
N GLU A 251 8.31 -10.57 -2.22
CA GLU A 251 8.38 -11.64 -3.22
C GLU A 251 7.01 -12.28 -3.54
N VAL A 252 6.05 -12.28 -2.60
CA VAL A 252 4.66 -12.70 -2.86
C VAL A 252 3.85 -11.61 -3.57
N TRP A 253 4.04 -10.34 -3.21
CA TRP A 253 3.23 -9.23 -3.71
C TRP A 253 3.63 -8.77 -5.12
N LEU A 254 4.94 -8.77 -5.38
CA LEU A 254 5.55 -8.38 -6.65
C LEU A 254 4.87 -9.01 -7.89
N PRO A 255 4.59 -10.34 -7.94
CA PRO A 255 4.12 -10.97 -9.17
C PRO A 255 2.59 -10.90 -9.35
N GLY A 256 1.90 -10.16 -8.47
CA GLY A 256 0.55 -9.66 -8.75
C GLY A 256 0.55 -8.28 -9.45
N TRP A 257 1.73 -7.71 -9.73
CA TRP A 257 1.88 -6.35 -10.28
C TRP A 257 2.14 -6.32 -11.80
N GLU A 258 2.64 -7.43 -12.36
CA GLU A 258 2.66 -7.73 -13.80
C GLU A 258 1.79 -8.95 -14.08
N GLN A 259 1.20 -9.03 -15.27
CA GLN A 259 0.54 -10.24 -15.78
C GLN A 259 1.53 -11.23 -16.44
N THR A 260 2.81 -11.19 -16.04
CA THR A 260 3.85 -12.10 -16.54
C THR A 260 3.69 -13.52 -15.97
N ASP A 261 4.44 -14.50 -16.51
CA ASP A 261 4.10 -15.93 -16.41
C ASP A 261 4.23 -16.52 -15.00
N TRP A 262 3.16 -16.33 -14.22
CA TRP A 262 2.97 -16.76 -12.84
C TRP A 262 3.30 -18.25 -12.62
N LYS A 263 3.20 -19.11 -13.64
CA LYS A 263 3.58 -20.53 -13.54
C LYS A 263 5.02 -20.69 -13.06
N THR A 264 5.93 -19.86 -13.56
CA THR A 264 7.37 -19.91 -13.24
C THR A 264 7.67 -19.29 -11.86
N GLU A 265 7.15 -18.08 -11.62
CA GLU A 265 7.44 -17.30 -10.42
C GLU A 265 6.82 -17.91 -9.16
N LYS A 266 5.64 -18.56 -9.29
CA LYS A 266 4.93 -19.29 -8.21
C LYS A 266 5.82 -20.29 -7.47
N GLU A 267 6.69 -21.03 -8.15
CA GLU A 267 7.55 -22.02 -7.46
C GLU A 267 8.76 -21.38 -6.77
N ARG A 268 9.26 -20.25 -7.31
CA ARG A 268 10.25 -19.39 -6.65
C ARG A 268 9.68 -18.80 -5.34
N ILE A 269 8.44 -18.30 -5.38
CA ILE A 269 7.72 -17.81 -4.19
C ILE A 269 7.53 -18.94 -3.17
N ARG A 270 7.08 -20.13 -3.60
CA ARG A 270 6.89 -21.30 -2.74
C ARG A 270 8.19 -21.72 -2.05
N SER A 271 9.30 -21.75 -2.79
CA SER A 271 10.63 -22.01 -2.22
C SER A 271 11.04 -20.97 -1.17
N SER A 272 10.86 -19.68 -1.44
CA SER A 272 11.18 -18.62 -0.46
C SER A 272 10.30 -18.69 0.79
N LEU A 273 8.99 -18.93 0.63
CA LEU A 273 8.07 -19.10 1.76
C LEU A 273 8.32 -20.39 2.55
N ALA A 274 8.69 -21.50 1.90
CA ALA A 274 9.07 -22.73 2.58
C ALA A 274 10.32 -22.52 3.46
N THR A 275 11.33 -21.81 2.95
CA THR A 275 12.51 -21.42 3.73
C THR A 275 12.16 -20.45 4.88
N ALA A 276 11.14 -19.58 4.71
CA ALA A 276 10.63 -18.73 5.79
C ALA A 276 9.92 -19.53 6.90
N VAL A 277 9.12 -20.54 6.52
CA VAL A 277 8.39 -21.43 7.44
C VAL A 277 9.31 -22.49 8.06
N ALA A 278 10.52 -22.68 7.53
CA ALA A 278 11.57 -23.48 8.15
C ALA A 278 12.42 -22.70 9.18
N ASP A 279 12.47 -21.36 9.11
CA ASP A 279 13.25 -20.53 10.04
C ASP A 279 12.52 -20.35 11.38
N PRO A 280 13.03 -20.89 12.51
CA PRO A 280 12.38 -20.78 13.82
C PRO A 280 12.24 -19.34 14.34
N ARG A 281 12.97 -18.37 13.78
CA ARG A 281 12.80 -16.93 14.06
C ARG A 281 11.61 -16.32 13.30
N GLN A 282 11.19 -16.91 12.18
CA GLN A 282 10.10 -16.41 11.33
C GLN A 282 8.78 -17.20 11.47
N ILE A 283 8.84 -18.45 11.96
CA ILE A 283 7.67 -19.31 12.26
C ILE A 283 6.61 -18.60 13.13
N ARG A 284 6.98 -17.68 14.01
CA ARG A 284 6.02 -16.99 14.92
C ARG A 284 5.09 -15.99 14.23
N CYS A 285 5.23 -15.72 12.93
CA CYS A 285 4.38 -14.74 12.25
C CYS A 285 3.21 -15.40 11.50
N ILE A 286 2.00 -15.28 12.06
CA ILE A 286 0.71 -15.73 11.48
C ILE A 286 0.53 -15.31 10.01
N PHE A 287 1.15 -14.19 9.59
CA PHE A 287 1.08 -13.69 8.22
C PHE A 287 1.81 -14.58 7.20
N SER A 288 2.95 -15.20 7.54
CA SER A 288 3.69 -16.08 6.60
C SER A 288 2.90 -17.36 6.35
N GLU A 289 2.36 -17.97 7.42
CA GLU A 289 1.49 -19.14 7.34
C GLU A 289 0.23 -18.84 6.53
N ARG A 290 -0.52 -17.78 6.89
CA ARG A 290 -1.77 -17.41 6.21
C ARG A 290 -1.56 -17.08 4.73
N THR A 291 -0.46 -16.41 4.38
CA THR A 291 -0.11 -16.11 2.99
C THR A 291 0.22 -17.38 2.21
N THR A 292 1.00 -18.29 2.81
CA THR A 292 1.31 -19.62 2.23
C THR A 292 0.06 -20.48 2.04
N ILE A 293 -0.87 -20.43 2.99
CA ILE A 293 -2.16 -21.14 2.95
C ILE A 293 -3.04 -20.59 1.82
N ASN A 294 -3.20 -19.27 1.70
CA ASN A 294 -3.94 -18.65 0.60
C ASN A 294 -3.35 -19.00 -0.78
N LEU A 295 -2.01 -18.98 -0.90
CA LEU A 295 -1.27 -19.39 -2.11
C LEU A 295 -1.48 -20.86 -2.52
N LYS A 296 -1.87 -21.72 -1.58
CA LYS A 296 -2.23 -23.13 -1.84
C LYS A 296 -3.72 -23.32 -2.10
N LEU A 297 -4.60 -22.64 -1.35
CA LEU A 297 -6.05 -22.74 -1.49
C LEU A 297 -6.58 -22.15 -2.80
N GLY A 298 -5.94 -21.11 -3.35
CA GLY A 298 -6.51 -20.32 -4.44
C GLY A 298 -6.81 -21.06 -5.75
N ARG A 299 -6.16 -22.20 -6.05
CA ARG A 299 -6.40 -23.01 -7.27
C ARG A 299 -6.15 -24.53 -7.06
N GLY A 300 -7.08 -25.21 -6.38
CA GLY A 300 -7.46 -26.62 -6.62
C GLY A 300 -6.48 -27.76 -6.33
N HIS A 301 -5.17 -27.54 -6.18
CA HIS A 301 -4.20 -28.65 -6.09
C HIS A 301 -3.69 -28.96 -4.68
N ARG A 302 -4.27 -30.04 -4.14
CA ARG A 302 -3.82 -31.12 -3.21
C ARG A 302 -2.74 -30.92 -2.12
N PRO A 303 -1.48 -30.43 -2.32
CA PRO A 303 -0.44 -30.43 -1.25
C PRO A 303 -0.64 -29.48 -0.04
N PHE A 304 -1.78 -29.60 0.63
CA PHE A 304 -2.24 -28.87 1.81
C PHE A 304 -1.75 -29.49 3.13
N TYR A 305 -1.59 -30.82 3.16
CA TYR A 305 -1.24 -31.62 4.35
C TYR A 305 0.01 -31.11 5.09
N GLY A 306 1.18 -31.08 4.44
CA GLY A 306 2.46 -30.81 5.13
C GLY A 306 2.62 -29.43 5.80
N VAL A 307 1.71 -28.47 5.57
CA VAL A 307 1.76 -27.12 6.17
C VAL A 307 0.61 -26.89 7.16
N SER A 308 -0.63 -27.27 6.81
CA SER A 308 -1.78 -27.18 7.74
C SER A 308 -1.59 -28.04 8.99
N MET A 309 -0.89 -29.18 8.85
CA MET A 309 -0.46 -30.07 9.93
C MET A 309 0.42 -29.41 11.02
N ARG A 310 0.96 -28.20 10.80
CA ARG A 310 1.84 -27.52 11.78
C ARG A 310 1.16 -26.31 12.46
N SER A 311 0.31 -25.57 11.75
CA SER A 311 -0.40 -24.39 12.30
C SER A 311 -1.63 -24.73 13.16
N LEU A 312 -2.00 -26.01 13.26
CA LEU A 312 -3.18 -26.55 13.94
C LEU A 312 -3.31 -26.25 15.46
N ARG A 313 -2.33 -25.57 16.09
CA ARG A 313 -2.39 -25.17 17.51
C ARG A 313 -3.24 -23.93 17.80
N PHE A 314 -3.58 -23.09 16.81
CA PHE A 314 -3.96 -21.70 17.09
C PHE A 314 -5.39 -21.21 16.81
N ASP A 315 -6.23 -21.86 15.99
CA ASP A 315 -7.61 -21.36 15.80
C ASP A 315 -8.66 -22.42 15.39
N ALA A 316 -9.26 -23.06 16.39
CA ALA A 316 -10.42 -23.94 16.21
C ALA A 316 -11.75 -23.17 15.94
N LYS A 317 -11.80 -21.85 16.13
CA LYS A 317 -13.03 -21.05 15.89
C LYS A 317 -13.21 -20.72 14.42
N ASN A 318 -12.14 -20.59 13.64
CA ASN A 318 -12.21 -20.38 12.19
C ASN A 318 -12.71 -21.60 11.39
N LEU A 319 -12.74 -22.81 11.97
CA LEU A 319 -13.19 -24.04 11.30
C LEU A 319 -14.59 -23.88 10.66
N LYS A 320 -15.52 -23.22 11.36
CA LYS A 320 -16.90 -22.99 10.89
C LYS A 320 -16.99 -22.16 9.59
N ARG A 321 -15.91 -21.47 9.17
CA ARG A 321 -15.85 -20.73 7.91
C ARG A 321 -15.24 -21.52 6.74
N LEU A 322 -14.32 -22.46 7.01
CA LEU A 322 -13.74 -23.33 5.97
C LEU A 322 -14.78 -24.30 5.38
N LYS A 323 -15.80 -24.64 6.16
CA LYS A 323 -16.88 -25.57 5.80
C LYS A 323 -17.70 -25.21 4.54
N LYS A 324 -17.58 -23.98 4.02
CA LYS A 324 -18.23 -23.54 2.78
C LYS A 324 -17.36 -23.68 1.52
N LEU A 325 -16.15 -24.25 1.62
CA LEU A 325 -15.22 -24.39 0.50
C LEU A 325 -14.58 -25.80 0.46
N VAL A 326 -15.19 -26.67 -0.34
CA VAL A 326 -14.54 -27.79 -1.06
C VAL A 326 -13.67 -28.75 -0.20
N PHE A 327 -14.32 -29.67 0.52
CA PHE A 327 -13.68 -30.86 1.13
C PHE A 327 -14.50 -32.12 0.85
N LYS A 328 -13.84 -33.25 0.59
CA LYS A 328 -14.48 -34.57 0.49
C LYS A 328 -14.59 -35.25 1.85
N ALA A 329 -15.55 -36.17 2.00
CA ALA A 329 -15.78 -36.90 3.25
C ALA A 329 -14.53 -37.66 3.76
N THR A 330 -13.75 -38.25 2.86
CA THR A 330 -12.48 -38.93 3.20
C THR A 330 -11.39 -37.97 3.68
N GLU A 331 -11.39 -36.73 3.19
CA GLU A 331 -10.43 -35.69 3.61
C GLU A 331 -10.80 -35.16 5.01
N LEU A 332 -12.09 -35.10 5.33
CA LEU A 332 -12.61 -34.78 6.66
C LEU A 332 -12.34 -35.90 7.69
N GLY A 333 -12.42 -37.17 7.28
CA GLY A 333 -12.07 -38.32 8.13
C GLY A 333 -10.62 -38.26 8.63
N ALA A 334 -9.66 -38.21 7.70
CA ALA A 334 -8.24 -38.09 8.05
C ALA A 334 -7.90 -36.82 8.88
N TRP A 335 -8.72 -35.77 8.75
CA TRP A 335 -8.63 -34.58 9.60
C TRP A 335 -9.08 -34.85 11.03
N ALA A 336 -10.17 -35.60 11.21
CA ALA A 336 -10.66 -36.01 12.53
C ALA A 336 -9.65 -36.91 13.25
N ASP A 337 -9.06 -37.88 12.56
CA ASP A 337 -8.02 -38.77 13.10
C ASP A 337 -6.83 -37.96 13.65
N THR A 338 -6.33 -37.00 12.86
CA THR A 338 -5.25 -36.09 13.27
C THR A 338 -5.64 -35.22 14.47
N MET A 339 -6.91 -34.82 14.60
CA MET A 339 -7.39 -34.05 15.74
C MET A 339 -7.49 -34.92 17.00
N VAL A 340 -7.87 -36.19 16.86
CA VAL A 340 -7.87 -37.19 17.94
C VAL A 340 -6.46 -37.51 18.43
N GLU A 341 -5.51 -37.80 17.53
CA GLU A 341 -4.08 -38.00 17.84
C GLU A 341 -3.47 -36.87 18.69
N ARG A 342 -4.01 -35.66 18.55
CA ARG A 342 -3.49 -34.43 19.19
C ARG A 342 -4.37 -33.92 20.33
N GLY A 343 -5.39 -34.68 20.74
CA GLY A 343 -6.29 -34.35 21.85
C GLY A 343 -7.20 -33.13 21.59
N ILE A 344 -7.37 -32.69 20.34
CA ILE A 344 -8.14 -31.50 19.98
C ILE A 344 -9.62 -31.85 19.91
N ARG A 345 -10.31 -31.78 21.06
CA ARG A 345 -11.75 -32.05 21.16
C ARG A 345 -12.56 -30.98 20.43
N LEU A 346 -13.39 -31.40 19.48
CA LEU A 346 -14.48 -30.58 18.92
C LEU A 346 -15.65 -30.52 19.91
N HIS A 347 -16.40 -29.41 19.87
CA HIS A 347 -17.49 -29.17 20.82
C HIS A 347 -18.82 -29.85 20.44
N HIS A 348 -18.88 -30.45 19.26
CA HIS A 348 -20.01 -31.09 18.58
C HIS A 348 -19.45 -32.26 17.73
N GLY A 349 -20.26 -33.29 17.44
CA GLY A 349 -19.83 -34.45 16.66
C GLY A 349 -19.53 -34.13 15.19
N LEU A 350 -18.66 -34.92 14.53
CA LEU A 350 -18.35 -34.69 13.11
C LEU A 350 -19.50 -35.10 12.19
N GLU A 351 -20.29 -36.11 12.59
CA GLU A 351 -21.42 -36.65 11.83
C GLU A 351 -22.59 -35.65 11.73
N GLU A 352 -22.86 -34.93 12.83
CA GLU A 352 -23.79 -33.79 12.90
C GLU A 352 -23.42 -32.68 11.88
N TYR A 353 -22.14 -32.63 11.47
CA TYR A 353 -21.63 -31.74 10.44
C TYR A 353 -21.57 -32.34 9.03
N ILE A 354 -21.78 -33.64 8.83
CA ILE A 354 -21.65 -34.27 7.49
C ILE A 354 -22.97 -34.21 6.71
N GLY A 355 -24.12 -34.44 7.36
CA GLY A 355 -25.44 -34.27 6.75
C GLY A 355 -25.82 -35.40 5.77
N ALA A 356 -26.81 -36.21 6.15
CA ALA A 356 -27.21 -37.43 5.44
C ALA A 356 -27.46 -37.21 3.94
N THR A 357 -26.54 -37.71 3.11
CA THR A 357 -26.64 -37.70 1.64
C THR A 357 -26.10 -39.02 1.09
N GLY A 358 -26.99 -39.79 0.45
CA GLY A 358 -26.76 -41.18 0.04
C GLY A 358 -27.69 -42.14 0.81
N ARG A 359 -28.57 -42.92 0.19
CA ARG A 359 -28.82 -43.09 -1.27
C ARG A 359 -30.33 -43.24 -1.51
N GLU A 360 -30.84 -42.52 -2.49
CA GLU A 360 -31.86 -43.05 -3.40
C GLU A 360 -31.33 -42.88 -4.83
N SER A 361 -31.70 -43.82 -5.70
CA SER A 361 -31.12 -44.00 -7.03
C SER A 361 -32.07 -43.53 -8.13
N SER A 362 -31.52 -42.90 -9.17
CA SER A 362 -32.14 -42.84 -10.48
C SER A 362 -31.06 -43.02 -11.56
N PRO A 363 -31.38 -43.59 -12.73
CA PRO A 363 -30.37 -44.00 -13.70
C PRO A 363 -29.69 -42.82 -14.40
N ILE A 364 -28.50 -43.07 -14.93
CA ILE A 364 -27.90 -42.23 -15.96
C ILE A 364 -28.51 -42.67 -17.29
N ASP A 365 -28.97 -41.71 -18.09
CA ASP A 365 -29.37 -41.90 -19.48
C ASP A 365 -28.18 -41.56 -20.38
N GLU A 366 -27.83 -42.43 -21.33
CA GLU A 366 -26.62 -42.31 -22.15
C GLU A 366 -26.91 -41.55 -23.44
N GLY A 367 -26.83 -40.22 -23.37
CA GLY A 367 -26.94 -39.33 -24.52
C GLY A 367 -25.56 -38.88 -25.04
N GLU A 368 -25.04 -39.57 -26.05
CA GLU A 368 -23.91 -39.05 -26.84
C GLU A 368 -24.38 -37.84 -27.68
N GLY A 369 -23.58 -36.76 -27.66
CA GLY A 369 -23.88 -35.53 -28.39
C GLY A 369 -22.62 -34.69 -28.58
N GLU A 370 -22.20 -34.54 -29.84
CA GLU A 370 -21.00 -33.81 -30.24
C GLU A 370 -21.17 -32.29 -30.01
N GLY A 371 -20.08 -31.60 -29.68
CA GLY A 371 -20.12 -30.20 -29.25
C GLY A 371 -18.75 -29.55 -29.09
N GLU A 372 -17.87 -29.71 -30.08
CA GLU A 372 -16.58 -29.02 -30.12
C GLU A 372 -16.74 -27.54 -30.56
N GLY A 373 -15.88 -26.65 -30.08
CA GLY A 373 -15.46 -25.47 -30.86
C GLY A 373 -15.81 -24.05 -30.39
N GLU A 374 -16.82 -23.80 -29.55
CA GLU A 374 -17.26 -22.39 -29.29
C GLU A 374 -16.55 -21.64 -28.14
N GLY A 375 -15.51 -22.23 -27.54
CA GLY A 375 -14.89 -21.69 -26.32
C GLY A 375 -13.78 -20.65 -26.50
N GLU A 376 -13.01 -20.71 -27.59
CA GLU A 376 -11.79 -19.90 -27.77
C GLU A 376 -12.04 -18.65 -28.64
N ASP A 377 -12.88 -18.76 -29.69
CA ASP A 377 -13.28 -17.67 -30.58
C ASP A 377 -13.80 -16.41 -29.85
N ILE A 378 -14.54 -16.59 -28.74
CA ILE A 378 -15.09 -15.48 -27.95
C ILE A 378 -13.95 -14.65 -27.32
N LEU A 379 -12.90 -15.31 -26.82
CA LEU A 379 -11.76 -14.65 -26.17
C LEU A 379 -10.83 -13.98 -27.17
N GLU A 380 -10.63 -14.56 -28.36
CA GLU A 380 -9.86 -13.92 -29.43
C GLU A 380 -10.62 -12.69 -29.98
N LYS A 381 -11.93 -12.81 -30.18
CA LYS A 381 -12.80 -11.72 -30.66
C LYS A 381 -12.90 -10.55 -29.67
N ASP A 382 -13.07 -10.83 -28.38
CA ASP A 382 -12.98 -9.81 -27.31
C ASP A 382 -11.60 -9.12 -27.33
N ALA A 383 -10.52 -9.87 -27.57
CA ALA A 383 -9.17 -9.31 -27.65
C ALA A 383 -8.93 -8.47 -28.92
N GLU A 384 -9.55 -8.81 -30.06
CA GLU A 384 -9.51 -7.99 -31.27
C GLU A 384 -10.29 -6.68 -31.10
N ASP A 385 -11.52 -6.71 -30.59
CA ASP A 385 -12.29 -5.49 -30.35
C ASP A 385 -11.62 -4.60 -29.28
N TYR A 386 -10.93 -5.17 -28.28
CA TYR A 386 -10.13 -4.37 -27.34
C TYR A 386 -8.94 -3.66 -28.01
N ARG A 387 -8.28 -4.30 -28.99
CA ARG A 387 -7.24 -3.64 -29.81
C ARG A 387 -7.83 -2.55 -30.71
N ARG A 388 -9.06 -2.76 -31.19
CA ARG A 388 -9.78 -1.85 -32.10
C ARG A 388 -10.33 -0.61 -31.40
N LEU A 389 -10.71 -0.73 -30.13
CA LEU A 389 -11.28 0.35 -29.31
C LEU A 389 -10.26 1.21 -28.56
N ALA A 390 -8.97 0.82 -28.53
CA ALA A 390 -7.91 1.53 -27.80
C ALA A 390 -6.70 1.93 -28.70
N PRO A 391 -6.87 2.88 -29.66
CA PRO A 391 -5.81 3.28 -30.59
C PRO A 391 -4.82 4.34 -30.03
N PHE A 392 -4.58 4.41 -28.71
CA PHE A 392 -3.62 5.34 -28.07
C PHE A 392 -2.96 4.77 -26.79
#